data_AF-Q8GEM2-F1
#
_entry.id   AF-Q8GEM2-F1
#
_cell.length_a   1.000
_cell.length_b   1.000
_cell.length_c   1.000
_cell.angle_alpha   90.00
_cell.angle_beta   90.00
_cell.angle_gamma   90.00
#
_symmetry.space_group_name_H-M   'P 1'
#
loop_
_entity.id
_entity.type
_entity.pdbx_description
1 polymer ?
#
loop_
_entity_poly.entity_id
_entity_poly.type
_entity_poly.pdbx_seq_one_letter_code
_entity_poly.pdbx_strand_id
1 'polypeptide(L)' 'MLQNIRVVLVNTSHPGNIGGAARAMKNMGLSRLVLVQPKAFPDAEASARASGADDVLGNAQ' A
#
# COMPACT_ATOMS: atom_id res chain seq x y z
N MET A 1 1.94 -14.32 -13.07
CA MET A 1 3.23 -14.54 -12.37
C MET A 1 3.37 -13.70 -11.09
N LEU A 2 2.99 -12.42 -11.09
CA LEU A 2 3.24 -11.50 -9.96
C LEU A 2 2.32 -11.69 -8.73
N GLN A 3 1.21 -12.42 -8.85
CA GLN A 3 0.23 -12.62 -7.75
C GLN A 3 0.78 -13.38 -6.53
N ASN A 4 1.95 -13.99 -6.64
CA ASN A 4 2.60 -14.69 -5.52
C ASN A 4 3.59 -13.81 -4.74
N ILE A 5 3.77 -12.56 -5.15
CA ILE A 5 4.66 -11.60 -4.49
C ILE A 5 3.84 -10.79 -3.49
N ARG A 6 4.32 -10.72 -2.25
CA ARG A 6 3.78 -9.84 -1.20
C ARG A 6 4.77 -8.73 -0.92
N VAL A 7 4.29 -7.50 -0.91
CA VAL A 7 5.05 -6.34 -0.44
C VAL A 7 4.66 -6.08 1.00
N VAL A 8 5.62 -6.24 1.92
CA VAL A 8 5.38 -6.12 3.36
C VAL A 8 6.03 -4.83 3.86
N LEU A 9 5.22 -3.89 4.36
CA LEU A 9 5.70 -2.67 4.99
C LEU A 9 5.58 -2.80 6.51
N VAL A 10 6.69 -2.66 7.22
CA VAL A 10 6.76 -2.84 8.68
C VAL A 10 6.96 -1.49 9.35
N ASN A 11 6.15 -1.18 10.36
CA ASN A 11 6.25 0.04 11.17
C ASN A 11 6.29 1.33 10.33
N THR A 12 5.53 1.38 9.25
CA THR A 12 5.49 2.57 8.37
C THR A 12 5.01 3.78 9.17
N SER A 13 5.84 4.82 9.21
CA SER A 13 5.60 5.98 10.07
C SER A 13 4.67 7.02 9.47
N HIS A 14 4.74 7.24 8.15
CA HIS A 14 3.91 8.22 7.46
C HIS A 14 2.91 7.51 6.53
N PRO A 15 1.59 7.70 6.72
CA PRO A 15 0.58 7.03 5.90
C PRO A 15 0.71 7.36 4.41
N GLY A 16 1.18 8.57 4.05
CA GLY A 16 1.46 8.93 2.66
C GLY A 16 2.46 7.99 1.95
N ASN A 17 3.39 7.36 2.69
CA ASN A 17 4.31 6.37 2.11
C ASN A 17 3.63 5.04 1.78
N ILE A 18 2.57 4.68 2.52
CA ILE A 18 1.74 3.50 2.21
C ILE A 18 1.03 3.73 0.88
N GLY A 19 0.45 4.92 0.69
CA GLY A 19 -0.13 5.32 -0.60
C GLY A 19 0.88 5.33 -1.74
N GLY A 20 2.05 5.92 -1.52
CA GLY A 20 3.14 5.93 -2.51
C GLY A 20 3.61 4.53 -2.90
N ALA A 21 3.72 3.62 -1.93
CA ALA A 21 4.05 2.23 -2.18
C ALA A 21 2.95 1.50 -2.97
N ALA A 22 1.68 1.70 -2.62
CA ALA A 22 0.54 1.16 -3.35
C ALA A 22 0.52 1.62 -4.81
N ARG A 23 0.80 2.91 -5.06
CA ARG A 23 0.96 3.46 -6.41
C ARG A 23 2.07 2.77 -7.20
N ALA A 24 3.25 2.63 -6.58
CA ALA A 24 4.37 1.94 -7.19
C ALA A 24 4.04 0.47 -7.51
N MET A 25 3.40 -0.23 -6.57
CA MET A 25 2.95 -1.61 -6.76
C MET A 25 2.02 -1.74 -7.96
N LYS A 26 0.99 -0.89 -8.06
CA LYS A 26 0.03 -0.93 -9.17
C LYS A 26 0.70 -0.70 -10.53
N ASN A 27 1.59 0.28 -10.62
CA ASN A 27 2.36 0.54 -11.84
C ASN A 27 3.25 -0.65 -12.25
N MET A 28 3.66 -1.48 -11.30
CA MET A 28 4.50 -2.67 -11.51
C MET A 28 3.70 -3.97 -11.59
N GLY A 29 2.36 -3.92 -11.60
CA GLY A 29 1.50 -5.10 -11.66
C GLY A 29 1.46 -5.94 -10.37
N LEU A 30 1.84 -5.36 -9.23
CA LEU A 30 1.75 -5.96 -7.90
C LEU A 30 0.46 -5.51 -7.21
N SER A 31 -0.17 -6.40 -6.44
CA SER A 31 -1.46 -6.12 -5.81
C SER A 31 -1.57 -6.54 -4.34
N ARG A 32 -0.60 -7.27 -3.79
CA ARG A 32 -0.67 -7.83 -2.43
C ARG A 32 0.18 -7.02 -1.45
N LEU A 33 -0.45 -6.04 -0.82
CA LEU A 33 0.15 -5.22 0.22
C LEU A 33 -0.14 -5.83 1.60
N VAL A 34 0.87 -5.91 2.44
CA VAL A 34 0.75 -6.33 3.85
C VAL A 34 1.35 -5.24 4.72
N LEU A 35 0.62 -4.82 5.76
CA LEU A 35 1.03 -3.78 6.70
C LEU A 35 1.22 -4.37 8.08
N VAL A 36 2.45 -4.34 8.57
CA VAL A 36 2.77 -4.82 9.92
C VAL A 36 2.95 -3.61 10.83
N GLN A 37 2.01 -3.45 11.76
CA GLN A 37 2.02 -2.37 12.76
C GLN A 37 2.25 -0.96 12.15
N PRO A 38 1.53 -0.56 11.08
CA PRO A 38 1.65 0.82 10.59
C PRO A 38 1.24 1.80 11.70
N LYS A 39 1.89 2.95 11.78
CA LYS A 39 1.54 3.96 12.80
C LYS A 39 0.14 4.54 12.58
N ALA A 40 -0.30 4.66 11.33
CA ALA A 40 -1.61 5.14 10.94
C ALA A 40 -2.04 4.48 9.63
N PHE A 41 -3.12 3.68 9.67
CA PHE A 41 -3.80 3.12 8.51
C PHE A 41 -5.14 2.48 8.96
N PRO A 42 -6.27 2.68 8.25
CA PRO A 42 -6.47 3.51 7.06
C PRO A 42 -6.31 5.01 7.37
N ASP A 43 -5.90 5.79 6.37
CA ASP A 43 -5.66 7.23 6.50
C ASP A 43 -5.89 7.95 5.16
N ALA A 44 -6.46 9.16 5.21
CA ALA A 44 -6.76 9.94 4.01
C ALA A 44 -5.49 10.33 3.22
N GLU A 45 -4.34 10.52 3.88
CA GLU A 45 -3.07 10.79 3.22
C GLU A 45 -2.61 9.59 2.38
N ALA A 46 -2.83 8.36 2.87
CA ALA A 46 -2.52 7.16 2.10
C ALA A 46 -3.37 7.11 0.83
N SER A 47 -4.68 7.32 0.92
CA SER A 47 -5.58 7.36 -0.25
C SER A 47 -5.20 8.47 -1.23
N ALA A 48 -4.94 9.69 -0.72
CA ALA A 48 -4.51 10.81 -1.55
C ALA A 48 -3.20 10.52 -2.32
N ARG A 49 -2.27 9.79 -1.69
CA ARG A 49 -0.97 9.43 -2.29
C ARG A 49 -1.02 8.16 -3.16
N ALA A 50 -2.07 7.36 -3.06
CA ALA A 50 -2.26 6.15 -3.85
C ALA A 50 -2.52 6.44 -5.34
N SER A 51 -3.07 7.61 -5.67
CA SER A 51 -3.23 8.08 -7.06
C SER A 51 -3.89 7.03 -7.97
N GLY A 52 -5.05 6.50 -7.54
CA GLY A 52 -5.79 5.47 -8.26
C GLY A 52 -5.38 4.03 -7.94
N ALA A 53 -4.49 3.81 -6.97
CA ALA A 53 -4.17 2.50 -6.39
C ALA A 53 -5.00 2.17 -5.14
N ASP A 54 -6.20 2.74 -5.02
CA ASP A 54 -7.11 2.52 -3.90
C ASP A 54 -7.53 1.05 -3.74
N ASP A 55 -7.53 0.28 -4.83
CA ASP A 55 -7.72 -1.17 -4.82
C ASP A 55 -6.60 -1.91 -4.09
N VAL A 56 -5.34 -1.47 -4.22
CA VAL A 56 -4.21 -2.06 -3.48
C VAL A 56 -4.31 -1.73 -2.00
N LEU A 57 -4.73 -0.50 -1.65
CA LEU A 57 -4.97 -0.11 -0.26
C LEU A 57 -6.17 -0.84 0.36
N GLY A 58 -7.28 -0.95 -0.37
CA GLY A 58 -8.49 -1.61 0.09
C GLY A 58 -8.34 -3.12 0.29
N ASN A 59 -7.38 -3.73 -0.40
CA ASN A 59 -7.03 -5.14 -0.24
C ASN A 59 -5.81 -5.38 0.68
N ALA A 60 -5.29 -4.34 1.34
CA ALA A 60 -4.14 -4.46 2.23
C ALA A 60 -4.49 -5.36 3.44
N GLN A 61 -3.55 -6.24 3.80
CA GLN A 61 -3.68 -7.19 4.92
C GLN A 61 -2.91 -6.73 6.15
#